data_AF-A0A254S1G3-F1
#
_entry.id   AF-A0A254S1G3-F1
#
_cell.length_a   1.000
_cell.length_b   1.000
_cell.length_c   1.000
_cell.angle_alpha   90.00
_cell.angle_beta   90.00
_cell.angle_gamma   90.00
#
_symmetry.space_group_name_H-M   'P 1'
#
loop_
_entity.id
_entity.type
_entity.pdbx_description
1 polymer ?
#
loop_
_entity_poly.entity_id
_entity_poly.type
_entity_poly.pdbx_seq_one_letter_code
_entity_poly.pdbx_strand_id
1 'polypeptide(L)'
;MKNIYLLGSAFALALLGCAFTRGDSVSKAENFQGKTGIIGVFRQPAYYCGEGIPHTMTLGGKSIIVKPAFSSEQENVFFSEMKPGVATLTEYNYTCGENENKMALDTAGAGNERFPTSVVIPEKGFCKVVISFMEGDKLFSYNGEILSEQFAKADVAVNTDSIPYCEIRDNRGKKVSMANRDSILDVKFAAAVKDASEALEEEKFTIVTLDEYSDKVTWNGDKSRLLVVTLTSDPETYKDGELVKSDSVVWAVSEKELLTWFQDHKDGVRNWDLRFKQLFGEPRTSKATHMAFLWVKPEDLMRPAYVPDVKAFDMRTAFEGELSNDAEISERMMWFKNWFDARASKIYTGPDARPWTRLGYTYDWGSKGDKYGLTEFIVVPGASMDVRFTRNLKFIANWMKDRK
;
A
#
# COMPACT_ATOMS: atom_id res chain seq x y z
N MET A 1 69.82 -31.21 -3.32
CA MET A 1 68.69 -32.09 -2.94
C MET A 1 67.94 -31.38 -1.82
N LYS A 2 66.97 -30.51 -2.12
CA LYS A 2 65.50 -30.75 -2.12
C LYS A 2 64.96 -31.37 -0.82
N ASN A 3 64.32 -30.54 0.00
CA ASN A 3 62.94 -30.66 0.54
C ASN A 3 62.78 -29.71 1.74
N ILE A 4 62.14 -28.55 1.55
CA ILE A 4 60.72 -28.25 1.86
C ILE A 4 60.40 -28.48 3.34
N TYR A 5 60.47 -27.40 4.13
CA TYR A 5 59.78 -27.27 5.41
C TYR A 5 58.39 -26.69 5.14
N LEU A 6 57.36 -27.52 5.27
CA LEU A 6 55.98 -27.08 5.42
C LEU A 6 55.82 -26.49 6.82
N LEU A 7 55.75 -25.16 6.91
CA LEU A 7 55.15 -24.48 8.05
C LEU A 7 53.64 -24.56 7.88
N GLY A 8 53.02 -25.45 8.65
CA GLY A 8 51.57 -25.53 8.78
C GLY A 8 51.04 -24.30 9.50
N SER A 9 50.48 -23.35 8.74
CA SER A 9 49.54 -22.38 9.27
C SER A 9 48.16 -23.00 9.21
N ALA A 10 47.66 -23.41 10.38
CA ALA A 10 46.31 -23.91 10.56
C ALA A 10 45.29 -22.83 10.12
N PHE A 11 44.65 -23.05 8.98
CA PHE A 11 43.38 -22.42 8.64
C PHE A 11 42.35 -22.94 9.64
N ALA A 12 42.13 -22.18 10.72
CA ALA A 12 40.93 -22.32 11.52
C ALA A 12 39.77 -21.80 10.68
N LEU A 13 39.19 -22.68 9.85
CA LEU A 13 37.87 -22.49 9.27
C LEU A 13 36.88 -22.41 10.44
N ALA A 14 36.65 -21.21 10.94
CA ALA A 14 35.52 -20.94 11.80
C ALA A 14 34.26 -21.11 10.94
N LEU A 15 33.65 -22.29 11.04
CA LEU A 15 32.27 -22.57 10.69
C LEU A 15 31.36 -21.65 11.52
N LEU A 16 31.29 -20.37 11.13
CA LEU A 16 30.20 -19.49 11.52
C LEU A 16 28.98 -19.94 10.73
N GLY A 17 28.07 -20.56 11.47
CA GLY A 17 26.90 -21.24 10.96
C GLY A 17 26.08 -20.40 9.99
N CYS A 18 25.45 -21.13 9.07
CA CYS A 18 24.38 -20.71 8.18
C CYS A 18 23.13 -20.26 8.95
N ALA A 19 23.23 -19.18 9.72
CA ALA A 19 22.11 -18.54 10.40
C ALA A 19 22.42 -17.05 10.50
N PHE A 20 21.85 -16.23 9.61
CA PHE A 20 21.48 -14.81 9.76
C PHE A 20 21.22 -14.19 8.38
N THR A 21 20.37 -14.83 7.57
CA THR A 21 19.61 -14.10 6.55
C THR A 21 18.55 -13.29 7.30
N ARG A 22 18.90 -12.05 7.71
CA ARG A 22 18.08 -11.15 8.56
C ARG A 22 16.74 -10.67 7.96
N GLY A 23 16.31 -11.22 6.83
CA GLY A 23 14.88 -11.18 6.46
C GLY A 23 13.99 -11.67 7.62
N ASP A 24 14.52 -12.58 8.47
CA ASP A 24 13.83 -13.13 9.63
C ASP A 24 13.53 -12.15 10.79
N SER A 25 14.18 -10.97 10.86
CA SER A 25 13.95 -10.07 12.01
C SER A 25 12.77 -9.12 11.80
N VAL A 26 12.56 -8.64 10.58
CA VAL A 26 11.45 -7.70 10.31
C VAL A 26 10.13 -8.42 10.04
N SER A 27 10.17 -9.70 9.68
CA SER A 27 9.02 -10.56 9.44
C SER A 27 8.38 -11.16 10.70
N LYS A 28 8.84 -10.74 11.89
CA LYS A 28 8.28 -11.16 13.18
C LYS A 28 7.78 -9.95 13.97
N ALA A 29 6.46 -9.89 14.20
CA ALA A 29 5.83 -8.76 14.90
C ALA A 29 6.37 -8.56 16.34
N GLU A 30 6.77 -9.64 17.02
CA GLU A 30 7.41 -9.62 18.35
C GLU A 30 8.68 -8.76 18.42
N ASN A 31 9.37 -8.55 17.29
CA ASN A 31 10.55 -7.71 17.23
C ASN A 31 10.21 -6.21 17.28
N PHE A 32 8.94 -5.84 17.12
CA PHE A 32 8.45 -4.46 17.24
C PHE A 32 7.73 -4.21 18.57
N GLN A 33 7.09 -5.22 19.15
CA GLN A 33 6.22 -5.08 20.32
C GLN A 33 6.99 -4.60 21.55
N GLY A 34 6.52 -3.51 22.17
CA GLY A 34 7.10 -2.95 23.40
C GLY A 34 8.49 -2.32 23.23
N LYS A 35 9.00 -2.22 21.99
CA LYS A 35 10.35 -1.75 21.68
C LYS A 35 10.33 -0.38 21.01
N THR A 36 11.49 0.27 20.98
CA THR A 36 11.72 1.50 20.22
C THR A 36 12.93 1.38 19.32
N GLY A 37 12.93 2.08 18.20
CA GLY A 37 14.03 2.04 17.26
C GLY A 37 13.70 2.63 15.90
N ILE A 38 14.44 2.14 14.91
CA ILE A 38 14.38 2.59 13.52
C ILE A 38 14.27 1.40 12.57
N ILE A 39 13.45 1.58 11.54
CA ILE A 39 13.41 0.74 10.36
C ILE A 39 13.55 1.64 9.13
N GLY A 40 14.08 1.13 8.03
CA GLY A 40 14.19 1.97 6.84
C GLY A 40 14.71 1.23 5.64
N VAL A 41 14.88 1.98 4.56
CA VAL A 41 15.55 1.50 3.35
C VAL A 41 16.87 2.24 3.21
N PHE A 42 17.95 1.48 3.07
CA PHE A 42 19.26 1.99 2.72
C PHE A 42 19.46 1.84 1.21
N ARG A 43 19.84 2.94 0.55
CA ARG A 43 20.14 2.95 -0.88
C ARG A 43 21.64 3.18 -1.07
N GLN A 44 22.27 2.25 -1.77
CA GLN A 44 23.69 2.34 -2.12
C GLN A 44 23.87 2.57 -3.62
N PRO A 45 25.02 3.04 -4.09
CA PRO A 45 25.33 3.09 -5.51
C PRO A 45 25.28 1.69 -6.14
N ALA A 46 24.68 1.55 -7.33
CA ALA A 46 24.41 0.26 -7.99
C ALA A 46 25.65 -0.60 -8.33
N TYR A 47 26.87 -0.06 -8.19
CA TYR A 47 28.10 -0.67 -8.68
C TYR A 47 29.10 -1.07 -7.59
N TYR A 48 28.72 -0.98 -6.31
CA TYR A 48 29.62 -1.33 -5.21
C TYR A 48 29.20 -2.67 -4.56
N CYS A 49 29.65 -3.75 -5.23
CA CYS A 49 30.17 -4.99 -4.64
C CYS A 49 29.16 -6.00 -4.07
N GLY A 50 29.04 -7.15 -4.73
CA GLY A 50 28.19 -8.29 -4.34
C GLY A 50 28.92 -9.35 -3.51
N GLU A 51 29.99 -8.97 -2.80
CA GLU A 51 30.94 -9.92 -2.23
C GLU A 51 30.70 -10.19 -0.75
N GLY A 52 29.86 -11.19 -0.45
CA GLY A 52 29.88 -12.02 0.77
C GLY A 52 29.97 -11.37 2.17
N ILE A 53 30.00 -10.04 2.29
CA ILE A 53 30.32 -9.28 3.50
C ILE A 53 29.23 -8.21 3.67
N PRO A 54 28.61 -8.11 4.85
CA PRO A 54 27.56 -7.14 5.07
C PRO A 54 28.12 -5.71 5.08
N HIS A 55 27.38 -4.77 4.49
CA HIS A 55 27.69 -3.35 4.65
C HIS A 55 27.03 -2.84 5.93
N THR A 56 27.67 -1.89 6.61
CA THR A 56 27.19 -1.32 7.86
C THR A 56 27.20 0.20 7.85
N MET A 57 26.31 0.82 8.61
CA MET A 57 26.38 2.23 8.95
C MET A 57 26.52 2.42 10.46
N THR A 58 27.16 3.50 10.88
CA THR A 58 27.22 3.89 12.30
C THR A 58 26.18 5.00 12.54
N LEU A 59 25.14 4.68 13.30
CA LEU A 59 24.04 5.59 13.64
C LEU A 59 23.87 5.67 15.16
N GLY A 60 24.03 6.86 15.73
CA GLY A 60 23.97 7.05 17.19
C GLY A 60 25.01 6.23 17.95
N GLY A 61 26.19 6.01 17.33
CA GLY A 61 27.26 5.17 17.88
C GLY A 61 27.03 3.66 17.75
N LYS A 62 25.90 3.22 17.17
CA LYS A 62 25.60 1.80 16.93
C LYS A 62 25.90 1.43 15.48
N SER A 63 26.64 0.33 15.28
CA SER A 63 26.82 -0.27 13.95
C SER A 63 25.58 -1.06 13.55
N ILE A 64 25.01 -0.75 12.39
CA ILE A 64 23.77 -1.31 11.86
C ILE A 64 24.06 -1.89 10.48
N ILE A 65 23.70 -3.16 10.27
CA ILE A 65 23.78 -3.80 8.94
C ILE A 65 22.72 -3.16 8.04
N VAL A 66 23.17 -2.61 6.91
CA VAL A 66 22.33 -1.93 5.91
C VAL A 66 22.27 -2.66 4.58
N LYS A 67 23.23 -3.54 4.32
CA LYS A 67 23.19 -4.50 3.21
C LYS A 67 23.63 -5.86 3.74
N PRO A 68 22.82 -6.91 3.65
CA PRO A 68 23.25 -8.27 4.00
C PRO A 68 24.35 -8.77 3.05
N ALA A 69 25.19 -9.68 3.55
CA ALA A 69 26.33 -10.28 2.84
C ALA A 69 26.04 -10.79 1.42
N PHE A 70 24.82 -11.27 1.17
CA PHE A 70 24.43 -11.92 -0.09
C PHE A 70 23.39 -11.11 -0.88
N SER A 71 23.18 -9.85 -0.53
CA SER A 71 22.27 -9.00 -1.29
C SER A 71 23.00 -8.37 -2.48
N SER A 72 22.46 -8.56 -3.68
CA SER A 72 22.84 -7.79 -4.88
C SER A 72 21.97 -6.55 -5.07
N GLU A 73 21.01 -6.31 -4.19
CA GLU A 73 20.04 -5.23 -4.34
C GLU A 73 20.67 -3.87 -4.05
N GLN A 74 20.25 -2.87 -4.83
CA GLN A 74 20.62 -1.48 -4.60
C GLN A 74 19.95 -0.92 -3.34
N GLU A 75 18.77 -1.44 -3.02
CA GLU A 75 17.88 -0.99 -1.96
C GLU A 75 17.68 -2.13 -0.98
N ASN A 76 17.97 -1.88 0.29
CA ASN A 76 17.93 -2.92 1.31
C ASN A 76 17.22 -2.40 2.56
N VAL A 77 16.36 -3.25 3.13
CA VAL A 77 15.71 -2.93 4.42
C VAL A 77 16.74 -3.07 5.54
N PHE A 78 16.82 -2.05 6.40
CA PHE A 78 17.56 -2.12 7.65
C PHE A 78 16.61 -1.94 8.84
N PHE A 79 16.99 -2.51 9.97
CA PHE A 79 16.21 -2.48 11.21
C PHE A 79 17.15 -2.47 12.42
N SER A 80 16.85 -1.65 13.42
CA SER A 80 17.60 -1.59 14.67
C SER A 80 16.76 -1.08 15.83
N GLU A 81 16.68 -1.87 16.89
CA GLU A 81 16.21 -1.41 18.21
C GLU A 81 17.22 -0.41 18.79
N MET A 82 16.76 0.78 19.21
CA MET A 82 17.61 1.87 19.68
C MET A 82 16.96 2.59 20.86
N LYS A 83 17.77 3.17 21.75
CA LYS A 83 17.25 4.01 22.83
C LYS A 83 16.62 5.29 22.25
N PRO A 84 15.58 5.85 22.86
CA PRO A 84 15.02 7.14 22.46
C PRO A 84 16.09 8.24 22.46
N GLY A 85 15.96 9.18 21.54
CA GLY A 85 16.86 10.33 21.43
C GLY A 85 17.48 10.52 20.05
N VAL A 86 18.40 11.48 19.95
CA VAL A 86 19.05 11.84 18.68
C VAL A 86 20.13 10.81 18.34
N ALA A 87 20.04 10.24 17.14
CA ALA A 87 21.03 9.34 16.59
C ALA A 87 21.64 9.94 15.32
N THR A 88 22.91 10.35 15.40
CA THR A 88 23.66 10.94 14.29
C THR A 88 24.29 9.86 13.42
N LEU A 89 24.15 9.99 12.10
CA LEU A 89 24.81 9.13 11.11
C LEU A 89 26.25 9.63 10.92
N THR A 90 27.22 8.81 11.30
CA THR A 90 28.64 9.23 11.29
C THR A 90 29.47 8.48 10.27
N GLU A 91 29.09 7.25 9.93
CA GLU A 91 29.92 6.39 9.07
C GLU A 91 29.07 5.45 8.21
N TYR A 92 29.60 5.14 7.02
CA TYR A 92 29.17 4.02 6.18
C TYR A 92 30.40 3.18 5.82
N ASN A 93 30.38 1.90 6.18
CA ASN A 93 31.44 0.93 5.94
C ASN A 93 30.95 -0.13 4.96
N TYR A 94 31.75 -0.41 3.93
CA TYR A 94 31.44 -1.41 2.91
C TYR A 94 32.71 -2.11 2.44
N THR A 95 32.57 -3.35 1.95
CA THR A 95 33.71 -4.14 1.48
C THR A 95 33.51 -4.53 0.02
N CYS A 96 34.59 -4.44 -0.74
CA CYS A 96 34.62 -4.61 -2.19
C CYS A 96 35.88 -5.36 -2.61
N GLY A 97 35.77 -6.65 -2.91
CA GLY A 97 36.97 -7.46 -3.04
C GLY A 97 37.64 -7.63 -1.67
N GLU A 98 38.95 -7.48 -1.69
CA GLU A 98 39.79 -7.46 -0.49
C GLU A 98 39.85 -6.08 0.19
N ASN A 99 39.21 -5.05 -0.39
CA ASN A 99 39.30 -3.67 0.09
C ASN A 99 38.15 -3.33 1.04
N GLU A 100 38.50 -3.08 2.30
CA GLU A 100 37.62 -2.44 3.28
C GLU A 100 37.56 -0.93 3.03
N ASN A 101 36.36 -0.39 2.85
CA ASN A 101 36.13 1.02 2.61
C ASN A 101 35.33 1.64 3.75
N LYS A 102 35.70 2.87 4.11
CA LYS A 102 35.04 3.65 5.14
C LYS A 102 34.77 5.06 4.64
N MET A 103 33.49 5.44 4.63
CA MET A 103 33.03 6.81 4.39
C MET A 103 32.67 7.43 5.74
N ALA A 104 33.56 8.27 6.27
CA ALA A 104 33.24 9.11 7.43
C ALA A 104 32.44 10.33 6.96
N LEU A 105 31.27 10.54 7.55
CA LEU A 105 30.44 11.72 7.26
C LEU A 105 30.94 12.88 8.11
N ASP A 106 31.16 14.03 7.48
CA ASP A 106 31.42 15.28 8.20
C ASP A 106 30.11 15.77 8.84
N THR A 107 29.96 15.49 10.14
CA THR A 107 28.78 15.89 10.91
C THR A 107 28.93 17.28 11.55
N ALA A 108 30.13 17.86 11.52
CA ALA A 108 30.39 19.21 12.05
C ALA A 108 30.13 20.28 10.97
N GLY A 109 30.36 19.92 9.70
CA GLY A 109 30.19 20.75 8.53
C GLY A 109 31.44 21.57 8.23
N ALA A 110 32.03 21.33 7.06
CA ALA A 110 33.04 22.17 6.44
C ALA A 110 32.41 23.47 5.89
N GLY A 111 31.74 24.25 6.74
CA GLY A 111 31.11 25.52 6.36
C GLY A 111 29.90 25.93 7.22
N ASN A 112 29.29 27.07 6.86
CA ASN A 112 28.10 27.61 7.52
C ASN A 112 26.77 26.99 7.06
N GLU A 113 26.80 26.00 6.17
CA GLU A 113 25.59 25.37 5.62
C GLU A 113 24.96 24.40 6.61
N ARG A 114 23.62 24.37 6.61
CA ARG A 114 22.83 23.41 7.39
C ARG A 114 22.48 22.24 6.51
N PHE A 115 22.80 21.03 6.96
CA PHE A 115 22.45 19.82 6.25
C PHE A 115 22.00 18.73 7.22
N PRO A 116 21.09 17.83 6.78
CA PRO A 116 20.61 16.71 7.59
C PRO A 116 21.74 15.76 8.03
N THR A 117 21.80 15.42 9.32
CA THR A 117 22.81 14.48 9.85
C THR A 117 22.24 13.41 10.76
N SER A 118 21.07 13.63 11.35
CA SER A 118 20.59 12.81 12.45
C SER A 118 19.10 12.52 12.35
N VAL A 119 18.70 11.38 12.91
CA VAL A 119 17.30 10.99 13.13
C VAL A 119 16.98 11.05 14.62
N VAL A 120 15.71 11.27 14.97
CA VAL A 120 15.23 11.15 16.35
C VAL A 120 14.50 9.83 16.51
N ILE A 121 15.05 8.96 17.36
CA ILE A 121 14.42 7.71 17.77
C ILE A 121 13.29 8.04 18.76
N PRO A 122 12.06 7.57 18.53
CA PRO A 122 10.90 7.95 19.33
C PRO A 122 10.96 7.35 20.75
N GLU A 123 10.18 7.92 21.67
CA GLU A 123 10.02 7.37 23.04
C GLU A 123 9.41 5.96 23.04
N LYS A 124 8.53 5.68 22.07
CA LYS A 124 7.83 4.40 21.92
C LYS A 124 7.64 4.06 20.46
N GLY A 125 7.71 2.77 20.13
CA GLY A 125 7.52 2.28 18.77
C GLY A 125 8.70 2.60 17.86
N PHE A 126 8.55 2.30 16.57
CA PHE A 126 9.60 2.54 15.58
C PHE A 126 9.29 3.77 14.76
N CYS A 127 10.32 4.36 14.16
CA CYS A 127 10.15 5.33 13.08
C CYS A 127 10.79 4.80 11.78
N LYS A 128 10.30 5.28 10.62
CA LYS A 128 10.77 4.89 9.29
C LYS A 128 11.54 6.00 8.57
N VAL A 129 12.52 5.64 7.73
CA VAL A 129 13.26 6.60 6.91
C VAL A 129 13.90 5.92 5.69
N VAL A 130 14.15 6.69 4.63
CA VAL A 130 15.07 6.28 3.56
C VAL A 130 16.40 7.00 3.75
N ILE A 131 17.50 6.23 3.83
CA ILE A 131 18.87 6.75 3.87
C ILE A 131 19.53 6.43 2.54
N SER A 132 20.00 7.44 1.82
CA SER A 132 20.58 7.26 0.48
C SER A 132 22.00 7.80 0.39
N PHE A 133 22.89 6.97 -0.14
CA PHE A 133 24.25 7.33 -0.54
C PHE A 133 24.38 7.38 -2.07
N MET A 134 23.27 7.40 -2.81
CA MET A 134 23.32 7.58 -4.25
C MET A 134 23.66 9.02 -4.60
N GLU A 135 24.43 9.19 -5.68
CA GLU A 135 24.72 10.51 -6.22
C GLU A 135 23.43 11.21 -6.66
N GLY A 136 23.27 12.48 -6.26
CA GLY A 136 22.09 13.30 -6.55
C GLY A 136 20.90 13.12 -5.58
N ASP A 137 20.92 12.11 -4.72
CA ASP A 137 19.90 11.92 -3.69
C ASP A 137 20.15 12.80 -2.45
N LYS A 138 19.07 13.08 -1.71
CA LYS A 138 19.19 13.57 -0.33
C LYS A 138 19.57 12.41 0.59
N LEU A 139 20.51 12.66 1.51
CA LEU A 139 20.96 11.67 2.49
C LEU A 139 19.81 11.02 3.27
N PHE A 140 18.82 11.83 3.68
CA PHE A 140 17.59 11.35 4.30
C PHE A 140 16.39 11.82 3.48
N SER A 141 15.40 10.94 3.30
CA SER A 141 14.16 11.29 2.61
C SER A 141 12.94 10.56 3.16
N TYR A 142 11.78 11.18 2.99
CA TYR A 142 10.47 10.57 3.24
C TYR A 142 9.92 10.06 1.92
N ASN A 143 10.29 8.83 1.55
CA ASN A 143 9.90 8.22 0.29
C ASN A 143 9.04 6.97 0.55
N GLY A 144 7.73 7.18 0.66
CA GLY A 144 6.75 6.13 0.93
C GLY A 144 6.66 5.08 -0.17
N GLU A 145 6.97 5.43 -1.43
CA GLU A 145 6.99 4.48 -2.54
C GLU A 145 8.10 3.43 -2.35
N ILE A 146 9.34 3.89 -2.14
CA ILE A 146 10.49 3.00 -1.88
C ILE A 146 10.27 2.20 -0.61
N LEU A 147 9.80 2.84 0.48
CA LEU A 147 9.53 2.15 1.74
C LEU A 147 8.46 1.07 1.57
N SER A 148 7.35 1.38 0.91
CA SER A 148 6.26 0.43 0.67
C SER A 148 6.72 -0.77 -0.14
N GLU A 149 7.43 -0.53 -1.24
CA GLU A 149 7.94 -1.60 -2.10
C GLU A 149 8.93 -2.52 -1.36
N GLN A 150 9.92 -1.93 -0.69
CA GLN A 150 10.99 -2.69 -0.05
C GLN A 150 10.53 -3.36 1.25
N PHE A 151 9.62 -2.74 2.00
CA PHE A 151 9.02 -3.39 3.18
C PHE A 151 8.10 -4.55 2.80
N ALA A 152 7.37 -4.45 1.69
CA ALA A 152 6.61 -5.57 1.16
C ALA A 152 7.53 -6.70 0.68
N LYS A 153 8.64 -6.39 0.00
CA LYS A 153 9.66 -7.37 -0.41
C LYS A 153 10.32 -8.08 0.79
N ALA A 154 10.47 -7.38 1.91
CA ALA A 154 11.07 -7.92 3.13
C ALA A 154 10.04 -8.53 4.10
N ASP A 155 8.77 -8.66 3.71
CA ASP A 155 7.67 -9.19 4.53
C ASP A 155 7.60 -8.55 5.93
N VAL A 156 7.72 -7.22 6.03
CA VAL A 156 7.67 -6.53 7.34
C VAL A 156 6.33 -6.81 8.04
N ALA A 157 6.40 -7.43 9.23
CA ALA A 157 5.24 -8.03 9.91
C ALA A 157 4.29 -7.05 10.62
N VAL A 158 4.57 -5.76 10.54
CA VAL A 158 3.73 -4.72 11.16
C VAL A 158 3.17 -3.80 10.09
N ASN A 159 2.07 -3.13 10.41
CA ASN A 159 1.49 -2.13 9.52
C ASN A 159 2.48 -0.96 9.34
N THR A 160 3.17 -0.92 8.20
CA THR A 160 4.22 0.06 7.90
C THR A 160 3.69 1.47 7.65
N ASP A 161 2.41 1.62 7.33
CA ASP A 161 1.74 2.91 7.24
C ASP A 161 1.51 3.55 8.62
N SER A 162 1.43 2.73 9.66
CA SER A 162 1.31 3.19 11.05
C SER A 162 2.65 3.62 11.66
N ILE A 163 3.77 3.26 11.02
CA ILE A 163 5.11 3.67 11.47
C ILE A 163 5.36 5.11 11.00
N PRO A 164 5.50 6.09 11.91
CA PRO A 164 5.76 7.48 11.54
C PRO A 164 7.15 7.62 10.92
N TYR A 165 7.36 8.64 10.09
CA TYR A 165 8.72 8.98 9.66
C TYR A 165 9.57 9.44 10.85
N CYS A 166 10.85 9.08 10.84
CA CYS A 166 11.80 9.61 11.81
C CYS A 166 11.94 11.12 11.64
N GLU A 167 11.87 11.88 12.72
CA GLU A 167 12.19 13.29 12.66
C GLU A 167 13.68 13.47 12.32
N ILE A 168 13.97 14.35 11.36
CA ILE A 168 15.34 14.61 10.92
C ILE A 168 15.85 15.91 11.55
N ARG A 169 17.09 15.86 12.05
CA ARG A 169 17.83 17.01 12.59
C ARG A 169 19.03 17.33 11.70
N ASP A 170 19.30 18.62 11.55
CA ASP A 170 20.52 19.10 10.90
C ASP A 170 21.75 19.02 11.84
N ASN A 171 22.93 19.32 11.30
CA ASN A 171 24.19 19.42 12.02
C ASN A 171 24.20 20.43 13.19
N ARG A 172 23.15 21.23 13.38
CA ARG A 172 22.97 22.16 14.51
C ARG A 172 21.83 21.73 15.46
N GLY A 173 21.29 20.54 15.29
CA GLY A 173 20.19 20.01 16.09
C GLY A 173 18.83 20.64 15.79
N LYS A 174 18.68 21.44 14.73
CA LYS A 174 17.38 21.97 14.31
C LYS A 174 16.62 20.96 13.46
N LYS A 175 15.30 20.93 13.65
CA LYS A 175 14.39 20.10 12.84
C LYS A 175 14.43 20.52 11.38
N VAL A 176 14.64 19.55 10.50
CA VAL A 176 14.58 19.72 9.05
C VAL A 176 13.15 19.47 8.59
N SER A 177 12.56 20.43 7.88
CA SER A 177 11.29 20.20 7.19
C SER A 177 11.54 19.37 5.95
N MET A 178 10.87 18.21 5.86
CA MET A 178 10.91 17.36 4.68
C MET A 178 9.51 17.26 4.08
N ALA A 179 9.43 17.23 2.75
CA ALA A 179 8.20 16.94 2.06
C ALA A 179 7.78 15.50 2.40
N ASN A 180 6.78 15.36 3.27
CA ASN A 180 6.17 14.08 3.57
C ASN A 180 5.13 13.78 2.49
N ARG A 181 5.51 13.01 1.48
CA ARG A 181 4.58 12.62 0.39
C ARG A 181 3.35 11.87 0.92
N ASP A 182 3.50 11.08 1.98
CA ASP A 182 2.38 10.37 2.60
C ASP A 182 1.36 11.34 3.20
N SER A 183 1.83 12.46 3.78
CA SER A 183 0.95 13.54 4.24
C SER A 183 0.21 14.23 3.10
N ILE A 184 0.81 14.32 1.91
CA ILE A 184 0.12 14.85 0.73
C ILE A 184 -0.98 13.89 0.29
N LEU A 185 -0.73 12.58 0.32
CA LEU A 185 -1.75 11.56 0.02
C LEU A 185 -2.90 11.62 1.03
N ASP A 186 -2.61 11.80 2.32
CA ASP A 186 -3.63 11.94 3.36
C ASP A 186 -4.49 13.19 3.16
N VAL A 187 -3.88 14.32 2.77
CA VAL A 187 -4.60 15.56 2.44
C VAL A 187 -5.46 15.39 1.19
N LYS A 188 -4.95 14.72 0.15
CA LYS A 188 -5.74 14.41 -1.07
C LYS A 188 -6.93 13.53 -0.76
N PHE A 189 -6.74 12.49 0.05
CA PHE A 189 -7.81 11.60 0.47
C PHE A 189 -8.87 12.36 1.28
N ALA A 190 -8.48 13.18 2.25
CA ALA A 190 -9.40 14.00 3.02
C ALA A 190 -10.17 15.02 2.15
N ALA A 191 -9.50 15.59 1.13
CA ALA A 191 -10.16 16.45 0.15
C ALA A 191 -11.21 15.70 -0.68
N ALA A 192 -10.89 14.47 -1.14
CA ALA A 192 -11.84 13.62 -1.84
C ALA A 192 -13.05 13.24 -0.98
N VAL A 193 -12.84 12.92 0.31
CA VAL A 193 -13.93 12.63 1.25
C VAL A 193 -14.85 13.84 1.41
N LYS A 194 -14.27 15.03 1.56
CA LYS A 194 -15.04 16.27 1.68
C LYS A 194 -15.81 16.56 0.40
N ASP A 195 -15.18 16.42 -0.75
CA ASP A 195 -15.78 16.65 -2.07
C ASP A 195 -16.96 15.69 -2.31
N ALA A 196 -16.78 14.40 -2.08
CA ALA A 196 -17.83 13.39 -2.25
C ALA A 196 -19.01 13.51 -1.26
N SER A 197 -18.86 14.32 -0.19
CA SER A 197 -19.93 14.54 0.80
C SER A 197 -21.11 15.33 0.22
N GLU A 198 -20.96 15.88 -0.98
CA GLU A 198 -22.02 16.50 -1.78
C GLU A 198 -22.12 15.76 -3.12
N ALA A 199 -23.33 15.35 -3.50
CA ALA A 199 -23.58 14.76 -4.82
C ALA A 199 -24.05 15.88 -5.75
N LEU A 200 -23.28 16.19 -6.80
CA LEU A 200 -23.53 17.31 -7.71
C LEU A 200 -23.93 16.83 -9.11
N GLU A 201 -24.76 17.62 -9.79
CA GLU A 201 -25.32 17.26 -11.11
C GLU A 201 -24.24 17.21 -12.21
N GLU A 202 -23.26 18.10 -12.13
CA GLU A 202 -22.09 18.17 -13.01
C GLU A 202 -21.09 17.02 -12.83
N GLU A 203 -21.28 16.19 -11.80
CA GLU A 203 -20.38 15.08 -11.44
C GLU A 203 -20.97 13.71 -11.76
N LYS A 204 -22.07 13.72 -12.53
CA LYS A 204 -22.67 12.51 -13.10
C LYS A 204 -21.88 12.10 -14.33
N PHE A 205 -21.22 10.95 -14.24
CA PHE A 205 -20.50 10.33 -15.33
C PHE A 205 -21.36 9.29 -16.05
N THR A 206 -20.93 8.89 -17.24
CA THR A 206 -21.44 7.67 -17.87
C THR A 206 -20.93 6.48 -17.08
N ILE A 207 -21.84 5.63 -16.62
CA ILE A 207 -21.52 4.46 -15.79
C ILE A 207 -21.89 3.16 -16.50
N VAL A 208 -21.32 2.06 -16.03
CA VAL A 208 -21.64 0.71 -16.49
C VAL A 208 -23.02 0.28 -16.01
N THR A 209 -23.82 -0.23 -16.94
CA THR A 209 -25.06 -0.95 -16.64
C THR A 209 -24.79 -2.45 -16.59
N LEU A 210 -25.51 -3.16 -15.73
CA LEU A 210 -25.45 -4.62 -15.59
C LEU A 210 -26.56 -5.31 -16.40
N ASP A 211 -26.79 -4.84 -17.62
CA ASP A 211 -27.67 -5.51 -18.58
C ASP A 211 -26.89 -6.41 -19.54
N GLU A 212 -27.60 -7.20 -20.34
CA GLU A 212 -26.97 -8.16 -21.27
C GLU A 212 -26.26 -7.50 -22.46
N TYR A 213 -26.45 -6.20 -22.69
CA TYR A 213 -25.88 -5.46 -23.81
C TYR A 213 -24.57 -4.76 -23.44
N SER A 214 -24.30 -4.61 -22.15
CA SER A 214 -23.06 -4.02 -21.64
C SER A 214 -21.83 -4.86 -22.03
N ASP A 215 -20.91 -4.27 -22.78
CA ASP A 215 -19.63 -4.89 -23.11
C ASP A 215 -18.68 -4.95 -21.90
N LYS A 216 -18.97 -4.14 -20.87
CA LYS A 216 -18.25 -4.01 -19.61
C LYS A 216 -18.68 -5.00 -18.54
N VAL A 217 -19.42 -6.07 -18.85
CA VAL A 217 -19.73 -7.14 -17.88
C VAL A 217 -19.36 -8.53 -18.39
N THR A 218 -18.97 -9.41 -17.46
CA THR A 218 -18.70 -10.83 -17.74
C THR A 218 -19.79 -11.68 -17.13
N TRP A 219 -20.51 -12.42 -17.96
CA TRP A 219 -21.48 -13.44 -17.54
C TRP A 219 -20.81 -14.81 -17.40
N ASN A 220 -21.33 -15.64 -16.49
CA ASN A 220 -20.99 -17.05 -16.46
C ASN A 220 -21.64 -17.81 -17.64
N GLY A 221 -21.31 -19.09 -17.80
CA GLY A 221 -21.68 -19.85 -19.00
C GLY A 221 -23.19 -19.95 -19.27
N ASP A 222 -24.02 -19.97 -18.23
CA ASP A 222 -25.49 -20.03 -18.32
C ASP A 222 -26.17 -18.65 -18.20
N LYS A 223 -25.40 -17.56 -18.11
CA LYS A 223 -25.87 -16.18 -17.91
C LYS A 223 -26.72 -15.97 -16.65
N SER A 224 -26.57 -16.79 -15.63
CA SER A 224 -27.27 -16.58 -14.34
C SER A 224 -26.52 -15.63 -13.38
N ARG A 225 -25.22 -15.43 -13.59
CA ARG A 225 -24.34 -14.66 -12.69
C ARG A 225 -23.37 -13.76 -13.45
N LEU A 226 -23.04 -12.64 -12.81
CA LEU A 226 -22.07 -11.65 -13.25
C LEU A 226 -20.80 -11.74 -12.42
N LEU A 227 -19.66 -11.50 -13.07
CA LEU A 227 -18.37 -11.40 -12.39
C LEU A 227 -18.14 -9.98 -11.88
N VAL A 228 -18.08 -9.84 -10.56
CA VAL A 228 -17.74 -8.58 -9.89
C VAL A 228 -16.47 -8.76 -9.05
N VAL A 229 -15.84 -7.66 -8.66
CA VAL A 229 -14.57 -7.68 -7.92
C VAL A 229 -14.73 -6.88 -6.64
N THR A 230 -14.36 -7.47 -5.50
CA THR A 230 -14.25 -6.76 -4.22
C THR A 230 -12.79 -6.63 -3.81
N LEU A 231 -12.45 -5.48 -3.23
CA LEU A 231 -11.14 -5.20 -2.61
C LEU A 231 -11.24 -5.56 -1.12
N THR A 232 -10.42 -6.49 -0.64
CA THR A 232 -10.55 -7.08 0.70
C THR A 232 -9.25 -7.10 1.50
N SER A 233 -9.38 -6.92 2.81
CA SER A 233 -8.32 -7.15 3.80
C SER A 233 -8.37 -8.55 4.44
N ASP A 234 -9.39 -9.33 4.09
CA ASP A 234 -9.65 -10.66 4.64
C ASP A 234 -9.76 -11.68 3.50
N PRO A 235 -8.62 -12.10 2.90
CA PRO A 235 -8.62 -13.06 1.80
C PRO A 235 -9.06 -14.47 2.22
N GLU A 236 -8.94 -14.81 3.51
CA GLU A 236 -9.30 -16.15 4.03
C GLU A 236 -10.80 -16.40 4.00
N THR A 237 -11.63 -15.35 4.02
CA THR A 237 -13.08 -15.45 3.81
C THR A 237 -13.43 -15.79 2.36
N TYR A 238 -12.59 -15.47 1.39
CA TYR A 238 -12.88 -15.63 -0.04
C TYR A 238 -11.94 -16.66 -0.69
N LYS A 239 -12.08 -17.94 -0.35
CA LYS A 239 -11.22 -18.99 -0.92
C LYS A 239 -11.70 -19.42 -2.30
N ASP A 240 -10.75 -19.72 -3.19
CA ASP A 240 -11.03 -20.13 -4.57
C ASP A 240 -12.04 -21.29 -4.64
N GLY A 241 -13.10 -21.10 -5.42
CA GLY A 241 -14.15 -22.10 -5.67
C GLY A 241 -15.17 -22.26 -4.54
N GLU A 242 -15.02 -21.56 -3.41
CA GLU A 242 -15.98 -21.64 -2.30
C GLU A 242 -17.20 -20.75 -2.53
N LEU A 243 -18.33 -21.17 -1.96
CA LEU A 243 -19.54 -20.37 -1.87
C LEU A 243 -19.51 -19.59 -0.55
N VAL A 244 -19.62 -18.27 -0.64
CA VAL A 244 -19.54 -17.35 0.51
C VAL A 244 -20.84 -16.57 0.66
N LYS A 245 -21.23 -16.31 1.91
CA LYS A 245 -22.28 -15.36 2.29
C LYS A 245 -21.72 -14.38 3.31
N SER A 246 -22.11 -13.12 3.20
CA SER A 246 -21.73 -12.07 4.15
C SER A 246 -22.97 -11.52 4.83
N ASP A 247 -22.93 -11.33 6.14
CA ASP A 247 -23.98 -10.65 6.90
C ASP A 247 -23.94 -9.12 6.72
N SER A 248 -22.90 -8.61 6.04
CA SER A 248 -22.73 -7.21 5.69
C SER A 248 -22.74 -7.00 4.18
N VAL A 249 -23.00 -5.77 3.74
CA VAL A 249 -22.87 -5.41 2.32
C VAL A 249 -21.44 -5.65 1.84
N VAL A 250 -21.29 -6.26 0.67
CA VAL A 250 -19.99 -6.39 0.01
C VAL A 250 -19.91 -5.39 -1.12
N TRP A 251 -18.97 -4.47 -1.03
CA TRP A 251 -18.71 -3.49 -2.08
C TRP A 251 -17.99 -4.15 -3.25
N ALA A 252 -18.45 -3.87 -4.47
CA ALA A 252 -17.94 -4.49 -5.67
C ALA A 252 -17.92 -3.54 -6.87
N VAL A 253 -17.06 -3.84 -7.83
CA VAL A 253 -16.97 -3.17 -9.14
C VAL A 253 -17.06 -4.20 -10.26
N SER A 254 -17.30 -3.74 -11.50
CA SER A 254 -17.25 -4.65 -12.64
C SER A 254 -15.83 -5.13 -12.95
N GLU A 255 -15.66 -6.42 -13.21
CA GLU A 255 -14.37 -7.02 -13.58
C GLU A 255 -13.82 -6.47 -14.90
N LYS A 256 -14.65 -6.36 -15.94
CA LYS A 256 -14.18 -5.90 -17.26
C LYS A 256 -13.90 -4.40 -17.29
N GLU A 257 -14.66 -3.62 -16.53
CA GLU A 257 -14.38 -2.19 -16.39
C GLU A 257 -13.04 -1.99 -15.68
N LEU A 258 -12.80 -2.72 -14.59
CA LEU A 258 -11.51 -2.73 -13.89
C LEU A 258 -10.37 -3.12 -14.84
N LEU A 259 -10.55 -4.15 -15.68
CA LEU A 259 -9.54 -4.56 -16.65
C LEU A 259 -9.31 -3.49 -17.73
N THR A 260 -10.38 -2.90 -18.29
CA THR A 260 -10.28 -1.82 -19.28
C THR A 260 -9.49 -0.64 -18.70
N TRP A 261 -9.93 -0.17 -17.53
CA TRP A 261 -9.29 0.91 -16.82
C TRP A 261 -7.81 0.60 -16.55
N PHE A 262 -7.49 -0.64 -16.16
CA PHE A 262 -6.12 -1.05 -15.91
C PHE A 262 -5.26 -0.92 -17.17
N GLN A 263 -5.75 -1.37 -18.33
CA GLN A 263 -5.00 -1.25 -19.58
C GLN A 263 -4.73 0.20 -19.97
N ASP A 264 -5.71 1.08 -19.76
CA ASP A 264 -5.61 2.49 -20.11
C ASP A 264 -4.68 3.28 -19.17
N HIS A 265 -4.47 2.81 -17.93
CA HIS A 265 -3.77 3.57 -16.88
C HIS A 265 -2.49 2.91 -16.35
N LYS A 266 -2.07 1.75 -16.87
CA LYS A 266 -0.92 1.00 -16.34
C LYS A 266 0.45 1.67 -16.54
N ASP A 267 0.57 2.56 -17.53
CA ASP A 267 1.86 3.11 -17.92
C ASP A 267 2.39 4.09 -16.84
N GLY A 268 3.62 3.85 -16.39
CA GLY A 268 4.26 4.65 -15.34
C GLY A 268 3.80 4.36 -13.90
N VAL A 269 2.88 3.41 -13.69
CA VAL A 269 2.47 2.99 -12.33
C VAL A 269 3.49 2.03 -11.74
N ARG A 270 4.13 2.48 -10.64
CA ARG A 270 5.12 1.69 -9.90
C ARG A 270 4.53 1.02 -8.66
N ASN A 271 3.65 1.72 -7.94
CA ASN A 271 2.99 1.20 -6.74
C ASN A 271 1.52 0.86 -7.02
N TRP A 272 1.28 -0.38 -7.44
CA TRP A 272 -0.07 -0.88 -7.72
C TRP A 272 -0.94 -1.05 -6.47
N ASP A 273 -0.34 -1.32 -5.31
CA ASP A 273 -1.08 -1.41 -4.04
C ASP A 273 -1.78 -0.07 -3.73
N LEU A 274 -1.00 1.02 -3.74
CA LEU A 274 -1.54 2.37 -3.58
C LEU A 274 -2.50 2.73 -4.70
N ARG A 275 -2.17 2.42 -5.96
CA ARG A 275 -2.97 2.82 -7.12
C ARG A 275 -4.37 2.18 -7.13
N PHE A 276 -4.48 0.91 -6.73
CA PHE A 276 -5.77 0.26 -6.58
C PHE A 276 -6.55 0.81 -5.38
N LYS A 277 -5.90 1.07 -4.24
CA LYS A 277 -6.58 1.75 -3.12
C LYS A 277 -7.15 3.11 -3.54
N GLN A 278 -6.37 3.87 -4.32
CA GLN A 278 -6.83 5.12 -4.94
C GLN A 278 -8.08 4.94 -5.78
N LEU A 279 -8.04 4.00 -6.72
CA LEU A 279 -9.14 3.70 -7.63
C LEU A 279 -10.42 3.29 -6.90
N PHE A 280 -10.30 2.48 -5.85
CA PHE A 280 -11.44 1.97 -5.08
C PHE A 280 -11.94 2.97 -4.00
N GLY A 281 -11.37 4.18 -3.92
CA GLY A 281 -11.74 5.14 -2.88
C GLY A 281 -11.27 4.75 -1.46
N GLU A 282 -10.28 3.86 -1.34
CA GLU A 282 -9.69 3.46 -0.07
C GLU A 282 -8.54 4.38 0.34
N PRO A 283 -8.35 4.67 1.65
CA PRO A 283 -7.18 5.41 2.12
C PRO A 283 -5.91 4.60 1.86
N ARG A 284 -4.76 5.27 1.74
CA ARG A 284 -3.47 4.59 1.58
C ARG A 284 -3.19 3.55 2.69
N THR A 285 -3.66 3.86 3.90
CA THR A 285 -3.50 3.05 5.13
C THR A 285 -4.48 1.87 5.22
N SER A 286 -5.34 1.69 4.20
CA SER A 286 -6.26 0.55 4.13
C SER A 286 -5.48 -0.76 4.21
N LYS A 287 -6.02 -1.70 4.98
CA LYS A 287 -5.45 -3.06 5.13
C LYS A 287 -5.80 -3.96 3.95
N ALA A 288 -6.57 -3.47 2.98
CA ALA A 288 -6.91 -4.26 1.82
C ALA A 288 -5.67 -4.55 0.98
N THR A 289 -5.44 -5.84 0.74
CA THR A 289 -4.24 -6.36 0.08
C THR A 289 -4.56 -7.36 -1.02
N HIS A 290 -5.83 -7.72 -1.17
CA HIS A 290 -6.31 -8.74 -2.10
C HIS A 290 -7.55 -8.26 -2.84
N MET A 291 -7.75 -8.79 -4.05
CA MET A 291 -9.04 -8.72 -4.72
C MET A 291 -9.63 -10.12 -4.83
N ALA A 292 -10.92 -10.23 -4.52
CA ALA A 292 -11.71 -11.43 -4.73
C ALA A 292 -12.66 -11.21 -5.91
N PHE A 293 -12.63 -12.15 -6.86
CA PHE A 293 -13.47 -12.14 -8.06
C PHE A 293 -14.65 -13.06 -7.80
N LEU A 294 -15.86 -12.51 -7.82
CA LEU A 294 -17.06 -13.15 -7.30
C LEU A 294 -18.13 -13.27 -8.38
N TRP A 295 -18.70 -14.47 -8.55
CA TRP A 295 -19.90 -14.67 -9.36
C TRP A 295 -21.14 -14.40 -8.52
N VAL A 296 -21.89 -13.35 -8.88
CA VAL A 296 -23.05 -12.87 -8.13
C VAL A 296 -24.25 -12.79 -9.05
N LYS A 297 -25.44 -13.12 -8.55
CA LYS A 297 -26.66 -12.96 -9.32
C LYS A 297 -26.98 -11.47 -9.51
N PRO A 298 -27.48 -11.04 -10.69
CA PRO A 298 -27.88 -9.64 -10.90
C PRO A 298 -28.94 -9.15 -9.89
N GLU A 299 -29.85 -10.02 -9.46
CA GLU A 299 -30.92 -9.70 -8.48
C GLU A 299 -30.39 -9.43 -7.06
N ASP A 300 -29.18 -9.88 -6.75
CA ASP A 300 -28.50 -9.67 -5.47
C ASP A 300 -27.61 -8.41 -5.47
N LEU A 301 -27.53 -7.72 -6.61
CA LEU A 301 -26.78 -6.48 -6.77
C LEU A 301 -27.70 -5.26 -6.66
N MET A 302 -27.17 -4.21 -6.03
CA MET A 302 -27.76 -2.87 -6.05
C MET A 302 -26.66 -1.85 -6.28
N ARG A 303 -27.00 -0.71 -6.85
CA ARG A 303 -26.07 0.42 -6.94
C ARG A 303 -26.14 1.21 -5.63
N PRO A 304 -25.02 1.50 -4.94
CA PRO A 304 -25.03 2.32 -3.74
C PRO A 304 -25.14 3.81 -4.13
N ALA A 305 -26.26 4.18 -4.75
CA ALA A 305 -26.53 5.51 -5.26
C ALA A 305 -28.00 5.88 -5.04
N TYR A 306 -28.35 7.14 -5.31
CA TYR A 306 -29.75 7.57 -5.30
C TYR A 306 -30.62 6.81 -6.32
N VAL A 307 -29.99 6.24 -7.36
CA VAL A 307 -30.62 5.32 -8.31
C VAL A 307 -30.05 3.91 -8.07
N PRO A 308 -30.72 3.06 -7.29
CA PRO A 308 -30.20 1.74 -6.94
C PRO A 308 -30.27 0.68 -8.05
N ASP A 309 -31.02 0.96 -9.12
CA ASP A 309 -31.14 0.04 -10.25
C ASP A 309 -29.80 -0.08 -11.00
N VAL A 310 -29.30 -1.31 -11.07
CA VAL A 310 -28.05 -1.66 -11.73
C VAL A 310 -28.13 -1.56 -13.27
N LYS A 311 -29.35 -1.47 -13.83
CA LYS A 311 -29.60 -1.28 -15.27
C LYS A 311 -29.77 0.18 -15.66
N ALA A 312 -29.91 1.09 -14.69
CA ALA A 312 -30.03 2.51 -14.96
C ALA A 312 -28.66 3.12 -15.30
N PHE A 313 -28.64 3.99 -16.32
CA PHE A 313 -27.47 4.74 -16.77
C PHE A 313 -27.50 6.22 -16.36
N ASP A 314 -28.68 6.76 -16.06
CA ASP A 314 -28.86 8.16 -15.64
C ASP A 314 -28.95 8.24 -14.12
N MET A 315 -27.92 8.84 -13.50
CA MET A 315 -27.85 9.02 -12.05
C MET A 315 -28.57 10.29 -11.59
N ARG A 316 -28.90 10.33 -10.30
CA ARG A 316 -29.59 11.44 -9.65
C ARG A 316 -28.84 11.85 -8.39
N THR A 317 -29.08 13.08 -7.95
CA THR A 317 -28.50 13.65 -6.72
C THR A 317 -29.47 13.58 -5.53
N ALA A 318 -30.67 13.04 -5.74
CA ALA A 318 -31.68 12.78 -4.71
C ALA A 318 -32.52 11.55 -5.07
N PHE A 319 -33.19 10.98 -4.07
CA PHE A 319 -34.17 9.91 -4.30
C PHE A 319 -35.40 10.46 -5.02
N GLU A 320 -35.88 9.73 -6.02
CA GLU A 320 -37.08 10.04 -6.82
C GLU A 320 -38.01 8.82 -6.87
N GLY A 321 -39.25 9.01 -7.34
CA GLY A 321 -40.20 7.92 -7.56
C GLY A 321 -40.59 7.20 -6.26
N GLU A 322 -40.63 5.86 -6.29
CA GLU A 322 -40.95 5.00 -5.13
C GLU A 322 -40.08 5.31 -3.90
N LEU A 323 -38.82 5.72 -4.10
CA LEU A 323 -37.90 6.05 -3.01
C LEU A 323 -38.14 7.43 -2.38
N SER A 324 -39.02 8.25 -2.99
CA SER A 324 -39.41 9.57 -2.47
C SER A 324 -40.66 9.53 -1.59
N ASN A 325 -41.40 8.42 -1.57
CA ASN A 325 -42.63 8.25 -0.82
C ASN A 325 -42.65 6.92 -0.04
N ASP A 326 -42.43 7.01 1.28
CA ASP A 326 -42.35 5.85 2.19
C ASP A 326 -43.62 4.99 2.22
N ALA A 327 -44.77 5.47 1.73
CA ALA A 327 -46.03 4.72 1.72
C ALA A 327 -46.12 3.68 0.58
N GLU A 328 -45.31 3.80 -0.47
CA GLU A 328 -45.39 2.96 -1.69
C GLU A 328 -44.13 2.10 -1.91
N ILE A 329 -43.20 2.13 -0.97
CA ILE A 329 -41.88 1.49 -1.08
C ILE A 329 -41.91 0.01 -0.68
N SER A 330 -41.40 -0.84 -1.56
CA SER A 330 -41.20 -2.27 -1.31
C SER A 330 -40.22 -2.51 -0.15
N GLU A 331 -40.34 -3.66 0.55
CA GLU A 331 -39.47 -3.99 1.68
C GLU A 331 -37.97 -3.94 1.31
N ARG A 332 -37.61 -4.39 0.10
CA ARG A 332 -36.23 -4.34 -0.41
C ARG A 332 -35.74 -2.92 -0.57
N MET A 333 -36.57 -2.02 -1.12
CA MET A 333 -36.20 -0.62 -1.32
C MET A 333 -36.19 0.15 0.00
N MET A 334 -37.09 -0.18 0.94
CA MET A 334 -37.08 0.36 2.30
C MET A 334 -35.79 -0.03 3.04
N TRP A 335 -35.39 -1.30 2.96
CA TRP A 335 -34.11 -1.75 3.50
C TRP A 335 -32.94 -0.97 2.89
N PHE A 336 -32.92 -0.81 1.56
CA PHE A 336 -31.84 -0.09 0.87
C PHE A 336 -31.77 1.37 1.32
N LYS A 337 -32.91 2.07 1.36
CA LYS A 337 -32.98 3.48 1.78
C LYS A 337 -32.47 3.64 3.22
N ASN A 338 -32.90 2.77 4.14
CA ASN A 338 -32.42 2.80 5.53
C ASN A 338 -30.91 2.53 5.64
N TRP A 339 -30.39 1.56 4.89
CA TRP A 339 -28.96 1.29 4.81
C TRP A 339 -28.19 2.49 4.24
N PHE A 340 -28.69 3.09 3.17
CA PHE A 340 -28.10 4.24 2.48
C PHE A 340 -28.00 5.46 3.42
N ASP A 341 -29.11 5.84 4.06
CA ASP A 341 -29.17 6.98 4.98
C ASP A 341 -28.26 6.75 6.21
N ALA A 342 -28.29 5.54 6.78
CA ALA A 342 -27.41 5.17 7.89
C ALA A 342 -25.92 5.22 7.50
N ARG A 343 -25.56 4.78 6.29
CA ARG A 343 -24.19 4.84 5.77
C ARG A 343 -23.77 6.29 5.54
N ALA A 344 -24.59 7.08 4.85
CA ALA A 344 -24.31 8.48 4.52
C ALA A 344 -24.04 9.32 5.77
N SER A 345 -24.76 9.04 6.86
CA SER A 345 -24.60 9.77 8.14
C SER A 345 -23.22 9.61 8.81
N LYS A 346 -22.43 8.60 8.43
CA LYS A 346 -21.17 8.24 9.10
C LYS A 346 -19.97 8.24 8.18
N ILE A 347 -20.16 7.95 6.90
CA ILE A 347 -19.07 7.60 5.98
C ILE A 347 -18.12 8.76 5.66
N TYR A 348 -18.46 10.02 5.94
CA TYR A 348 -17.62 11.18 5.62
C TYR A 348 -16.76 11.67 6.78
N THR A 349 -16.81 11.02 7.94
CA THR A 349 -16.12 11.48 9.15
C THR A 349 -15.44 10.33 9.90
N GLY A 350 -14.43 10.66 10.71
CA GLY A 350 -13.73 9.68 11.54
C GLY A 350 -12.72 8.81 10.78
N PRO A 351 -12.19 7.76 11.45
CA PRO A 351 -11.13 6.91 10.89
C PRO A 351 -11.59 6.05 9.70
N ASP A 352 -12.90 5.80 9.60
CA ASP A 352 -13.51 5.00 8.54
C ASP A 352 -14.04 5.83 7.38
N ALA A 353 -13.68 7.12 7.31
CA ALA A 353 -14.16 8.01 6.27
C ALA A 353 -13.80 7.50 4.86
N ARG A 354 -14.73 7.58 3.90
CA ARG A 354 -14.56 7.19 2.50
C ARG A 354 -15.24 8.20 1.56
N PRO A 355 -14.66 8.48 0.38
CA PRO A 355 -15.24 9.38 -0.62
C PRO A 355 -16.37 8.69 -1.40
N TRP A 356 -17.45 8.32 -0.72
CA TRP A 356 -18.62 7.73 -1.37
C TRP A 356 -19.42 8.80 -2.12
N THR A 357 -19.54 8.66 -3.44
CA THR A 357 -20.16 9.70 -4.29
C THR A 357 -21.68 9.70 -4.21
N ARG A 358 -22.30 8.55 -3.91
CA ARG A 358 -23.74 8.28 -4.09
C ARG A 358 -24.23 8.48 -5.53
N LEU A 359 -23.30 8.53 -6.48
CA LEU A 359 -23.55 8.68 -7.92
C LEU A 359 -23.17 7.41 -8.70
N GLY A 360 -22.91 6.30 -8.01
CA GLY A 360 -22.76 5.00 -8.65
C GLY A 360 -21.36 4.71 -9.19
N TYR A 361 -20.35 5.46 -8.75
CA TYR A 361 -18.95 5.20 -9.06
C TYR A 361 -18.02 5.48 -7.87
N THR A 362 -16.91 4.75 -7.82
CA THR A 362 -15.84 4.95 -6.84
C THR A 362 -15.10 6.26 -7.13
N TYR A 363 -14.78 7.03 -6.10
CA TYR A 363 -13.97 8.24 -6.26
C TYR A 363 -12.48 7.88 -6.36
N ASP A 364 -11.89 8.04 -7.54
CA ASP A 364 -10.45 7.86 -7.75
C ASP A 364 -9.64 9.10 -7.34
N TRP A 365 -9.27 9.16 -6.07
CA TRP A 365 -8.49 10.26 -5.51
C TRP A 365 -7.01 10.26 -5.96
N GLY A 366 -6.59 9.24 -6.71
CA GLY A 366 -5.28 9.15 -7.36
C GLY A 366 -5.25 9.68 -8.80
N SER A 367 -6.42 9.95 -9.39
CA SER A 367 -6.54 10.43 -10.76
C SER A 367 -5.84 11.77 -10.97
N LYS A 368 -5.32 11.98 -12.19
CA LYS A 368 -4.78 13.28 -12.66
C LYS A 368 -5.80 14.08 -13.47
N GLY A 369 -6.90 13.45 -13.85
CA GLY A 369 -8.01 14.06 -14.60
C GLY A 369 -9.27 13.99 -13.76
N ASP A 370 -10.32 13.38 -14.30
CA ASP A 370 -11.60 13.26 -13.63
C ASP A 370 -11.54 12.29 -12.44
N LYS A 371 -12.40 12.52 -11.45
CA LYS A 371 -12.51 11.71 -10.22
C LYS A 371 -13.21 10.37 -10.41
N TYR A 372 -13.72 10.10 -11.61
CA TYR A 372 -14.35 8.83 -11.93
C TYR A 372 -13.33 7.68 -11.81
N GLY A 373 -13.61 6.73 -10.91
CA GLY A 373 -12.85 5.50 -10.79
C GLY A 373 -13.48 4.37 -11.60
N LEU A 374 -14.36 3.62 -10.96
CA LEU A 374 -15.09 2.50 -11.54
C LEU A 374 -16.56 2.58 -11.15
N THR A 375 -17.43 2.02 -11.97
CA THR A 375 -18.82 1.82 -11.56
C THR A 375 -18.87 0.89 -10.35
N GLU A 376 -19.57 1.33 -9.31
CA GLU A 376 -19.66 0.62 -8.04
C GLU A 376 -21.04 0.00 -7.82
N PHE A 377 -21.02 -1.11 -7.10
CA PHE A 377 -22.16 -1.92 -6.74
C PHE A 377 -22.01 -2.40 -5.29
N ILE A 378 -23.11 -2.82 -4.70
CA ILE A 378 -23.13 -3.60 -3.47
C ILE A 378 -23.81 -4.93 -3.74
N VAL A 379 -23.24 -5.99 -3.17
CA VAL A 379 -23.93 -7.26 -2.97
C VAL A 379 -24.70 -7.15 -1.65
N VAL A 380 -26.00 -7.44 -1.69
CA VAL A 380 -26.86 -7.34 -0.50
C VAL A 380 -26.49 -8.42 0.55
N PRO A 381 -26.70 -8.16 1.85
CA PRO A 381 -26.41 -9.14 2.90
C PRO A 381 -27.15 -10.47 2.69
N GLY A 382 -26.48 -11.58 3.01
CA GLY A 382 -27.00 -12.93 2.89
C GLY A 382 -27.00 -13.52 1.46
N ALA A 383 -26.71 -12.71 0.45
CA ALA A 383 -26.58 -13.17 -0.92
C ALA A 383 -25.43 -14.17 -1.09
N SER A 384 -25.60 -15.08 -2.04
CA SER A 384 -24.66 -16.18 -2.31
C SER A 384 -23.66 -15.78 -3.39
N MET A 385 -22.37 -15.71 -3.04
CA MET A 385 -21.28 -15.33 -3.94
C MET A 385 -20.37 -16.54 -4.18
N ASP A 386 -20.23 -16.98 -5.43
CA ASP A 386 -19.26 -18.04 -5.76
C ASP A 386 -17.90 -17.39 -6.03
N VAL A 387 -16.90 -17.73 -5.23
CA VAL A 387 -15.56 -17.15 -5.37
C VAL A 387 -14.86 -17.79 -6.57
N ARG A 388 -14.58 -17.00 -7.61
CA ARG A 388 -13.80 -17.46 -8.75
C ARG A 388 -12.34 -17.65 -8.36
N PHE A 389 -11.75 -16.62 -7.76
CA PHE A 389 -10.42 -16.67 -7.15
C PHE A 389 -10.17 -15.42 -6.30
N THR A 390 -9.22 -15.51 -5.37
CA THR A 390 -8.72 -14.37 -4.59
C THR A 390 -7.21 -14.29 -4.63
N ARG A 391 -6.66 -13.14 -5.01
CA ARG A 391 -5.21 -12.95 -5.13
C ARG A 391 -4.78 -11.58 -4.64
N ASN A 392 -3.52 -11.47 -4.23
CA ASN A 392 -2.96 -10.20 -3.78
C ASN A 392 -2.86 -9.17 -4.92
N LEU A 393 -2.84 -7.89 -4.58
CA LEU A 393 -2.85 -6.78 -5.56
C LEU A 393 -1.70 -6.84 -6.56
N LYS A 394 -0.50 -7.27 -6.14
CA LYS A 394 0.66 -7.42 -7.02
C LYS A 394 0.43 -8.50 -8.08
N PHE A 395 -0.12 -9.64 -7.67
CA PHE A 395 -0.49 -10.71 -8.60
C PHE A 395 -1.55 -10.21 -9.58
N ILE A 396 -2.60 -9.54 -9.09
CA ILE A 396 -3.67 -9.02 -9.94
C ILE A 396 -3.13 -8.05 -10.99
N ALA A 397 -2.28 -7.09 -10.59
CA ALA A 397 -1.67 -6.16 -11.53
C ALA A 397 -0.86 -6.87 -12.61
N ASN A 398 -0.07 -7.88 -12.26
CA ASN A 398 0.70 -8.63 -13.24
C ASN A 398 -0.21 -9.48 -14.14
N TRP A 399 -1.20 -10.14 -13.57
CA TRP A 399 -2.19 -10.93 -14.30
C TRP A 399 -3.00 -10.10 -15.29
N MET A 400 -3.32 -8.85 -14.96
CA MET A 400 -4.00 -7.93 -15.89
C MET A 400 -3.08 -7.46 -17.01
N LYS A 401 -1.78 -7.26 -16.80
CA LYS A 401 -0.84 -6.87 -17.88
C LYS A 401 -0.83 -7.84 -19.06
N ASP A 402 -1.02 -9.12 -18.78
CA ASP A 402 -0.98 -10.18 -19.79
C ASP A 402 -2.33 -10.38 -20.50
N ARG A 403 -3.34 -9.59 -20.13
CA ARG A 403 -4.71 -9.67 -20.66
C ARG A 403 -4.99 -8.49 -21.59
N LYS A 404 -5.80 -8.74 -22.62
CA LYS A 404 -6.28 -7.74 -23.57
C LYS A 404 -7.75 -7.47 -23.31
#